data_AF-S4R683-F1
#
_entry.id   AF-S4R683-F1
#
_cell.length_a   1.000
_cell.length_b   1.000
_cell.length_c   1.000
_cell.angle_alpha   90.00
_cell.angle_beta   90.00
_cell.angle_gamma   90.00
#
_symmetry.space_group_name_H-M   'P 1'
#
loop_
_entity.id
_entity.type
_entity.pdbx_description
1 polymer ?
#
loop_
_entity_poly.entity_id
_entity_poly.type
_entity_poly.pdbx_seq_one_letter_code
_entity_poly.pdbx_strand_id
1 'polypeptide(L)' 'LLLLLQVTQEEGQQLARSLKIPYMEASAKVRLNVDQAFHELVRVIRKFQVDECPPSSEPPTKESTENGCRCVIL' A
#
# COMPACT_ATOMS: atom_id res chain seq x y z
N LEU A 1 -11.23 23.35 4.66
CA LEU A 1 -10.91 21.93 4.85
C LEU A 1 -9.50 21.72 5.43
N LEU A 2 -8.48 22.45 4.94
CA LEU A 2 -7.10 22.43 5.47
C LEU A 2 -6.96 22.80 6.96
N LEU A 3 -7.90 23.55 7.54
CA LEU A 3 -7.84 24.00 8.93
C LEU A 3 -8.31 22.98 9.98
N LEU A 4 -8.81 21.80 9.59
CA LEU A 4 -9.28 20.77 10.53
C LEU A 4 -8.32 19.58 10.67
N LEU A 5 -7.23 19.54 9.90
CA LEU A 5 -6.21 18.52 10.08
C LEU A 5 -5.25 18.96 11.17
N GLN A 6 -5.14 18.14 12.22
CA GLN A 6 -4.16 18.33 13.29
C GLN A 6 -2.71 18.18 12.79
N VAL A 7 -2.52 17.49 11.66
CA VAL A 7 -1.21 17.22 11.05
C VAL A 7 -1.18 17.88 9.67
N THR A 8 -0.14 18.65 9.39
CA THR A 8 0.03 19.29 8.08
C THR A 8 0.43 18.27 7.01
N GLN A 9 0.20 18.63 5.74
CA GLN A 9 0.64 17.81 4.62
C GLN A 9 2.17 17.65 4.63
N GLU A 10 2.89 18.72 4.95
CA GLU A 10 4.35 18.73 4.98
C GLU A 10 4.89 17.77 6.05
N GLU A 11 4.30 17.75 7.25
CA GLU A 11 4.69 16.82 8.32
C GLU A 11 4.47 15.36 7.91
N GLY A 12 3.30 15.04 7.35
CA GLY A 12 3.01 13.69 6.84
C GLY A 12 4.00 13.26 5.76
N GLN A 13 4.29 14.16 4.83
CA GLN A 13 5.23 13.87 3.73
C GLN A 13 6.69 13.79 4.19
N GLN A 14 7.09 14.56 5.21
CA GLN A 14 8.43 14.44 5.81
C GLN A 14 8.61 13.10 6.51
N LEU A 15 7.62 12.66 7.28
CA LEU A 15 7.66 11.35 7.94
C LEU A 15 7.72 10.20 6.94
N ALA A 16 6.92 10.25 5.87
CA ALA A 16 6.97 9.22 4.84
C ALA A 16 8.34 9.14 4.16
N ARG A 17 8.98 10.30 3.91
CA ARG A 17 10.34 10.36 3.37
C ARG A 17 11.38 9.75 4.32
N SER A 18 11.28 10.02 5.63
CA SER A 18 12.23 9.46 6.61
C SER A 18 12.08 7.94 6.75
N LEU A 19 10.85 7.43 6.68
CA LEU A 19 10.54 6.01 6.70
C LEU A 19 10.76 5.32 5.34
N LYS A 20 11.00 6.08 4.27
CA LYS A 20 11.12 5.61 2.87
C LYS A 20 9.88 4.84 2.39
N ILE A 21 8.69 5.30 2.78
CA ILE A 21 7.41 4.73 2.37
C ILE A 21 6.64 5.69 1.45
N PRO A 22 5.77 5.18 0.55
CA PRO A 22 4.85 6.02 -0.21
C PRO A 22 3.86 6.76 0.70
N TYR A 23 3.43 7.94 0.29
CA TYR A 23 2.45 8.76 1.00
C TYR A 23 1.35 9.24 0.06
N MET A 24 0.11 9.24 0.55
CA MET A 24 -1.02 9.86 -0.13
C MET A 24 -2.06 10.34 0.88
N GLU A 25 -2.70 11.47 0.60
CA GLU A 25 -3.88 11.92 1.35
C GLU A 25 -5.15 11.31 0.74
N ALA A 26 -6.08 10.87 1.59
CA ALA A 26 -7.36 10.30 1.14
C ALA A 26 -8.51 10.85 1.98
N SER A 27 -9.71 10.88 1.39
CA SER A 27 -10.93 11.29 2.09
C SER A 27 -12.09 10.38 1.74
N ALA A 28 -12.52 9.57 2.71
CA ALA A 28 -13.68 8.71 2.57
C ALA A 28 -14.97 9.52 2.32
N LYS A 29 -15.11 10.69 2.96
CA LYS A 29 -16.30 11.55 2.88
C LYS A 29 -16.60 12.00 1.45
N VAL A 30 -15.55 12.38 0.72
CA VAL A 30 -15.66 12.86 -0.67
C VAL A 30 -15.16 11.83 -1.69
N ARG A 31 -14.90 10.58 -1.25
CA ARG A 31 -14.35 9.50 -2.09
C ARG A 31 -13.02 9.86 -2.77
N LEU A 32 -12.24 10.76 -2.17
CA LEU A 32 -10.94 11.17 -2.72
C LEU A 32 -9.89 10.10 -2.43
N ASN A 33 -9.18 9.66 -3.47
CA ASN A 33 -8.05 8.73 -3.42
C ASN A 33 -8.33 7.38 -2.73
N VAL A 34 -9.59 7.02 -2.50
CA VAL A 34 -9.97 5.75 -1.86
C VAL A 34 -9.53 4.58 -2.75
N ASP A 35 -10.00 4.53 -4.00
CA ASP A 35 -9.67 3.43 -4.91
C ASP A 35 -8.17 3.39 -5.26
N GLN A 36 -7.58 4.57 -5.44
CA GLN A 36 -6.17 4.68 -5.77
C GLN A 36 -5.27 4.15 -4.65
N ALA A 37 -5.63 4.36 -3.37
CA ALA A 37 -4.89 3.83 -2.22
C ALA A 37 -4.86 2.30 -2.23
N PHE A 38 -6.01 1.66 -2.49
CA PHE A 38 -6.10 0.20 -2.59
C PHE A 38 -5.28 -0.33 -3.78
N HIS A 39 -5.38 0.30 -4.94
CA HIS A 39 -4.63 -0.14 -6.12
C HIS A 39 -3.11 0.00 -5.94
N GLU A 40 -2.62 1.09 -5.34
CA GLU A 40 -1.20 1.24 -5.06
C GLU A 40 -0.69 0.19 -4.09
N LEU A 41 -1.43 -0.09 -3.01
CA LEU A 41 -1.05 -1.14 -2.07
C LEU A 41 -0.88 -2.50 -2.76
N VAL A 42 -1.84 -2.89 -3.60
CA VAL A 42 -1.78 -4.15 -4.35
C VAL A 42 -0.58 -4.18 -5.30
N ARG A 43 -0.26 -3.05 -5.97
CA ARG A 43 0.93 -2.96 -6.84
C ARG A 43 2.21 -3.16 -6.06
N VAL A 44 2.34 -2.53 -4.90
CA VAL A 44 3.51 -2.68 -4.02
C VAL A 44 3.66 -4.14 -3.57
N ILE A 45 2.58 -4.78 -3.13
CA ILE A 45 2.61 -6.19 -2.70
C ILE A 45 3.07 -7.11 -3.83
N ARG A 46 2.50 -6.95 -5.04
CA ARG A 46 2.88 -7.78 -6.20
C ARG A 46 4.34 -7.57 -6.60
N LYS A 47 4.82 -6.33 -6.56
CA LYS A 47 6.22 -6.02 -6.85
C LYS A 47 7.14 -6.68 -5.82
N PHE A 48 6.82 -6.56 -4.54
CA PHE A 48 7.58 -7.19 -3.47
C PHE A 48 7.65 -8.71 -3.62
N GLN A 49 6.54 -9.36 -4.00
CA GLN A 49 6.51 -10.80 -4.26
C GLN A 49 7.47 -11.20 -5.40
N VAL A 50 7.52 -10.42 -6.48
CA VAL A 50 8.44 -10.69 -7.61
C VAL A 50 9.90 -10.50 -7.21
N ASP A 51 10.20 -9.45 -6.45
CA ASP A 51 11.56 -9.07 -6.09
C ASP A 51 12.17 -10.02 -5.02
N GLU A 52 11.39 -10.42 -4.01
CA GLU A 52 11.88 -11.21 -2.87
C GLU A 52 11.54 -12.71 -2.92
N CYS A 53 10.58 -13.11 -3.77
CA CYS A 53 10.13 -14.49 -3.92
C CYS A 53 10.07 -14.84 -5.42
N PRO A 54 11.24 -15.04 -6.07
CA PRO A 54 11.27 -15.31 -7.50
C PRO A 54 10.41 -16.55 -7.80
N PRO A 55 9.52 -16.48 -8.82
CA PRO A 55 8.66 -17.61 -9.14
C PRO A 55 9.54 -18.80 -9.49
N SER A 56 9.47 -19.87 -8.69
CA SER A 56 9.96 -21.16 -9.13
C SER A 56 9.25 -21.47 -10.46
N SER A 57 10.01 -21.94 -11.43
CA SER A 57 9.73 -22.02 -12.87
C SER A 57 8.56 -22.94 -13.27
N GLU A 58 7.38 -22.78 -12.69
CA GLU A 58 6.20 -23.57 -13.01
C GLU A 58 5.04 -22.68 -13.51
N PRO A 59 4.31 -23.11 -14.55
CA PRO A 59 3.20 -22.35 -15.13
C PRO A 59 2.11 -22.08 -14.09
N PRO A 60 1.28 -21.03 -14.26
CA PRO A 60 0.34 -20.57 -13.25
C PRO A 60 -0.80 -21.58 -13.09
N THR A 61 -0.55 -22.61 -12.29
CA THR A 61 -1.58 -23.52 -11.83
C THR A 61 -2.09 -22.95 -10.53
N LYS A 62 -3.36 -22.56 -10.59
CA LYS A 62 -4.21 -22.13 -9.49
C LYS A 62 -4.19 -23.23 -8.42
N GLU A 63 -3.30 -23.14 -7.45
CA GLU A 63 -3.40 -23.91 -6.20
C GLU A 63 -2.61 -23.28 -5.05
N SER A 64 -3.27 -23.32 -3.91
CA SER A 64 -2.96 -22.75 -2.61
C SER A 64 -1.66 -23.27 -2.01
N THR A 65 -0.78 -22.36 -1.60
CA THR A 65 0.16 -22.62 -0.49
C THR A 65 0.02 -21.57 0.60
N GLU A 66 -0.40 -22.10 1.74
CA GLU A 66 -0.49 -21.52 3.06
C GLU A 66 0.87 -20.96 3.52
N ASN A 67 1.20 -19.75 3.07
CA ASN A 67 2.14 -18.86 3.76
C ASN A 67 1.58 -17.45 3.64
N GLY A 68 0.46 -17.23 4.32
CA GLY A 68 -0.20 -15.94 4.36
C GLY A 68 0.73 -14.89 4.94
N CYS A 69 1.14 -13.93 4.10
CA CYS A 69 1.65 -12.66 4.60
C CYS A 69 0.60 -12.11 5.57
N ARG A 70 0.99 -11.92 6.85
CA ARG A 70 0.11 -11.41 7.90
C ARG A 70 -0.18 -9.92 7.65
N CYS A 71 -0.98 -9.61 6.65
CA CYS A 71 -1.48 -8.27 6.41
C CYS A 71 -2.77 -8.13 7.22
N VAL A 72 -2.68 -7.41 8.33
CA VAL A 72 -3.85 -7.00 9.11
C VAL A 72 -4.43 -5.76 8.45
N ILE A 73 -5.67 -5.82 7.98
CA ILE A 73 -6.42 -4.61 7.64
C ILE A 73 -6.89 -4.04 8.97
N LEU A 74 -6.27 -2.92 9.37
CA LEU A 74 -6.64 -2.11 10.52
C LEU A 74 -7.97 -1.39 10.28
#